data_AF-A0A1D8RZR5-F1
#
_entry.id   AF-A0A1D8RZR5-F1
#
_cell.length_a   1.000
_cell.length_b   1.000
_cell.length_c   1.000
_cell.angle_alpha   90.00
_cell.angle_beta   90.00
_cell.angle_gamma   90.00
#
_symmetry.space_group_name_H-M   'P 1'
#
loop_
_entity.id
_entity.type
_entity.pdbx_description
1 polymer ?
#
loop_
_entity_poly.entity_id
_entity_poly.type
_entity_poly.pdbx_seq_one_letter_code
_entity_poly.pdbx_strand_id
1 'polypeptide(L)' 'MTQAEQKKFILDFVQDWAGSKQAALKWYESEVIPALDKTVQQAVNGGDFDAVKHYLKHIEQGGFA' A
#
# COMPACT_ATOMS: atom_id res chain seq x y z
N MET A 1 -12.91 0.38 10.05
CA MET A 1 -12.22 1.12 8.99
C MET A 1 -12.78 0.63 7.67
N THR A 2 -13.40 1.52 6.92
CA THR A 2 -13.94 1.25 5.58
C THR A 2 -12.80 1.12 4.57
N GLN A 3 -13.09 0.55 3.40
CA GLN A 3 -12.14 0.50 2.30
C GLN A 3 -11.60 1.87 1.88
N ALA A 4 -12.44 2.91 1.90
CA ALA A 4 -12.03 4.27 1.56
C ALA A 4 -11.01 4.82 2.57
N GLU A 5 -11.20 4.54 3.86
CA GLU A 5 -10.24 4.90 4.91
C GLU A 5 -8.94 4.10 4.79
N GLN A 6 -9.01 2.80 4.45
CA GLN A 6 -7.84 1.96 4.20
C GLN A 6 -7.01 2.46 3.03
N LYS A 7 -7.65 2.76 1.90
CA LYS A 7 -6.99 3.35 0.74
C LYS A 7 -6.32 4.67 1.13
N LYS A 8 -7.02 5.56 1.85
CA LYS A 8 -6.47 6.86 2.27
C LYS A 8 -5.24 6.68 3.17
N PHE A 9 -5.29 5.76 4.13
CA PHE A 9 -4.16 5.46 5.02
C PHE A 9 -2.93 5.01 4.22
N ILE A 10 -3.12 4.10 3.27
CA ILE A 10 -2.04 3.65 2.40
C ILE A 10 -1.53 4.83 1.58
N LEU A 11 -2.39 5.57 0.88
CA LEU A 11 -1.96 6.70 0.07
C LEU A 11 -1.23 7.80 0.85
N ASP A 12 -1.50 7.98 2.13
CA ASP A 12 -0.82 8.96 2.99
C ASP A 12 0.61 8.51 3.33
N PHE A 13 0.78 7.26 3.77
CA PHE A 13 2.08 6.59 3.94
C PHE A 13 2.87 6.59 2.61
N VAL A 14 2.15 6.10 1.60
CA VAL A 14 2.12 6.37 0.16
C VAL A 14 2.82 7.62 -0.36
N GLN A 15 2.51 8.74 0.27
CA GLN A 15 2.81 10.04 -0.28
C GLN A 15 4.19 10.51 0.13
N ASP A 16 4.64 10.12 1.32
CA ASP A 16 5.89 10.57 1.93
C ASP A 16 7.11 10.09 1.12
N TRP A 17 7.20 8.77 0.92
CA TRP A 17 8.18 8.12 0.06
C TRP A 17 8.02 8.39 -1.46
N ALA A 18 6.80 8.52 -2.01
CA ALA A 18 6.59 8.75 -3.45
C ALA A 18 6.69 10.22 -3.87
N GLY A 19 6.73 11.15 -2.90
CA GLY A 19 6.85 12.60 -3.12
C GLY A 19 5.62 13.28 -3.71
N SER A 20 4.58 12.55 -4.11
CA SER A 20 3.33 13.14 -4.63
C SER A 20 2.14 12.20 -4.55
N LYS A 21 0.93 12.77 -4.46
CA LYS A 21 -0.34 12.00 -4.45
C LYS A 21 -0.53 11.15 -5.70
N GLN A 22 -0.14 11.67 -6.87
CA GLN A 22 -0.31 10.97 -8.13
C GLN A 22 0.64 9.76 -8.23
N ALA A 23 1.89 9.93 -7.80
CA ALA A 23 2.83 8.81 -7.71
C ALA A 23 2.34 7.75 -6.71
N ALA A 24 1.81 8.19 -5.56
CA ALA A 24 1.25 7.28 -4.57
C ALA A 24 0.05 6.48 -5.08
N LEU A 25 -0.85 7.12 -5.83
CA LEU A 25 -1.98 6.45 -6.45
C LEU A 25 -1.51 5.42 -7.48
N LYS A 26 -0.55 5.81 -8.33
CA LYS A 26 0.02 4.92 -9.34
C LYS A 26 0.70 3.70 -8.72
N TRP A 27 1.42 3.91 -7.61
CA TRP A 27 2.02 2.83 -6.82
C TRP A 27 0.94 1.92 -6.25
N TYR A 28 -0.10 2.48 -5.60
CA TYR A 28 -1.21 1.70 -5.03
C TYR A 28 -1.91 0.80 -6.05
N GLU A 29 -2.03 1.24 -7.31
CA GLU A 29 -2.68 0.48 -8.37
C GLU A 29 -1.75 -0.54 -9.07
N SER A 30 -0.45 -0.25 -9.15
CA SER A 30 0.52 -1.07 -9.88
C SER A 30 1.29 -2.05 -8.99
N GLU A 31 1.40 -1.76 -7.70
CA GLU A 31 2.18 -2.57 -6.76
C GLU A 31 1.47 -3.89 -6.47
N VAL A 32 2.22 -4.98 -6.62
CA VAL A 32 1.80 -6.34 -6.27
C VAL A 32 2.43 -6.73 -4.95
N ILE A 33 1.62 -7.23 -4.02
CA ILE A 33 2.08 -7.79 -2.76
C ILE A 33 2.51 -9.24 -3.03
N PRO A 34 3.81 -9.56 -3.00
CA PRO A 34 4.29 -10.89 -3.41
C PRO A 34 3.74 -12.02 -2.53
N ALA A 35 3.46 -11.72 -1.25
CA ALA A 35 2.91 -12.70 -0.31
C ALA A 35 1.45 -13.09 -0.60
N LEU A 36 0.72 -12.26 -1.35
CA LEU A 36 -0.70 -12.48 -1.65
C LEU A 36 -0.98 -12.73 -3.14
N ASP A 37 0.02 -12.53 -4.00
CA ASP A 37 -0.13 -12.53 -5.47
C ASP A 37 -1.27 -11.59 -5.95
N LYS A 38 -1.46 -10.47 -5.23
CA LYS A 38 -2.52 -9.49 -5.47
C LYS A 38 -1.96 -8.08 -5.49
N THR A 39 -2.57 -7.19 -6.27
CA THR A 39 -2.26 -5.76 -6.13
C THR A 39 -2.68 -5.24 -4.77
N VAL A 40 -2.05 -4.15 -4.32
CA VAL A 40 -2.45 -3.46 -3.06
C VAL A 40 -3.93 -3.11 -3.11
N GLN A 41 -4.44 -2.62 -4.24
CA GLN A 41 -5.87 -2.39 -4.45
C GLN A 41 -6.71 -3.66 -4.25
N GLN A 42 -6.31 -4.78 -4.86
CA GLN A 42 -7.05 -6.04 -4.73
C GLN A 42 -7.02 -6.59 -3.31
N ALA A 43 -5.91 -6.45 -2.59
CA ALA A 43 -5.80 -6.86 -1.20
C ALA A 43 -6.73 -6.03 -0.30
N VAL A 44 -6.76 -4.69 -0.47
CA VAL A 44 -7.68 -3.82 0.27
C VAL A 44 -9.15 -4.14 -0.06
N ASN A 45 -9.45 -4.45 -1.33
CA ASN A 45 -10.79 -4.92 -1.76
C ASN A 45 -11.15 -6.30 -1.19
N GLY A 46 -10.17 -7.17 -1.00
CA GLY A 46 -10.35 -8.52 -0.44
C GLY A 46 -10.46 -8.55 1.10
N GLY A 47 -10.30 -7.41 1.78
CA GLY A 47 -10.24 -7.37 3.24
C GLY A 47 -8.87 -7.74 3.81
N ASP A 48 -7.87 -7.95 2.97
CA ASP A 48 -6.48 -8.32 3.32
C ASP A 48 -5.64 -7.09 3.77
N PHE A 49 -6.28 -6.08 4.36
CA PHE A 49 -5.62 -4.82 4.75
C PHE A 49 -4.49 -5.02 5.77
N ASP A 50 -4.59 -6.03 6.62
CA ASP A 50 -3.53 -6.32 7.59
C ASP A 50 -2.22 -6.78 6.93
N ALA A 51 -2.34 -7.64 5.91
CA ALA A 51 -1.21 -8.06 5.10
C ALA A 51 -0.60 -6.90 4.31
N VAL A 52 -1.42 -5.95 3.83
CA VAL A 52 -0.93 -4.70 3.21
C VAL A 52 -0.09 -3.89 4.20
N LYS A 53 -0.54 -3.72 5.45
CA LYS A 53 0.23 -2.99 6.48
C LYS A 53 1.54 -3.70 6.81
N HIS A 54 1.54 -5.02 6.93
CA HIS A 54 2.78 -5.78 7.13
C HIS A 54 3.74 -5.62 5.96
N TYR A 55 3.22 -5.63 4.73
CA TYR A 55 4.02 -5.37 3.53
C TYR A 55 4.63 -3.97 3.54
N LEU A 56 3.84 -2.93 3.82
CA LEU A 56 4.31 -1.54 3.92
C LEU A 56 5.42 -1.40 4.99
N LYS A 57 5.22 -2.00 6.17
CA LYS A 57 6.22 -2.01 7.24
C LYS A 57 7.50 -2.73 6.80
N HIS A 58 7.40 -3.80 6.02
CA HIS A 58 8.56 -4.50 5.49
C HIS A 58 9.33 -3.64 4.47
N ILE A 59 8.62 -2.91 3.59
CA ILE A 59 9.27 -2.00 2.65
C ILE A 59 9.93 -0.83 3.38
N GLU A 60 9.30 -0.26 4.41
CA GLU A 60 9.91 0.79 5.25
C GLU A 60 11.20 0.31 5.91
N GLN A 61 11.20 -0.94 6.40
CA GLN A 61 12.38 -1.56 7.03
C GLN A 61 13.47 -1.94 6.01
N GLY A 62 13.10 -2.28 4.79
CA GLY A 62 14.03 -2.56 3.69
C GLY A 62 14.50 -1.32 2.91
N GLY A 63 13.88 -0.16 3.16
CA GLY A 63 14.03 1.08 2.40
C GLY A 63 15.08 2.06 2.92
N PHE A 64 15.97 1.64 3.81
CA PHE A 64 17.19 2.36 4.16
C PHE A 64 18.40 1.42 4.06
N ALA A 65 18.87 1.20 2.83
CA ALA A 65 20.24 0.77 2.55
C ALA A 65 20.78 1.61 1.38
#